data_AF-A0A7C1RUS6-F1
#
_entry.id   AF-A0A7C1RUS6-F1
#
_cell.length_a   1.000
_cell.length_b   1.000
_cell.length_c   1.000
_cell.angle_alpha   90.00
_cell.angle_beta   90.00
_cell.angle_gamma   90.00
#
_symmetry.space_group_name_H-M   'P 1'
#
loop_
_entity.id
_entity.type
_entity.pdbx_description
1 polymer ?
#
loop_
_entity_poly.entity_id
_entity_poly.type
_entity_poly.pdbx_seq_one_letter_code
_entity_poly.pdbx_strand_id
1 'polypeptide(L)' 'MLNKLREDEWGKSADVIMLTNLSTAEDVHKATEAGAHDYLIKSDWKMADVVKKVKDKLGMSQK' A
#
# COMPACT_ATOMS: atom_id res chain seq x y z
N MET A 1 10.49 -0.83 8.42
CA MET A 1 10.28 0.57 7.97
C MET A 1 8.85 1.04 8.21
N LEU A 2 7.84 0.27 7.80
CA LEU A 2 6.42 0.60 8.09
C LEU A 2 6.13 0.77 9.59
N ASN A 3 6.68 -0.10 10.45
CA ASN A 3 6.48 0.00 11.90
C ASN A 3 6.94 1.36 12.46
N LYS A 4 8.06 1.90 11.99
CA LYS A 4 8.54 3.23 12.38
C LYS A 4 7.61 4.35 11.94
N LEU A 5 6.94 4.19 10.79
CA LEU A 5 5.93 5.15 10.35
C LEU A 5 4.69 5.09 11.25
N ARG A 6 4.29 3.89 11.68
CA ARG A 6 3.13 3.68 12.57
C ARG A 6 3.38 4.13 14.02
N GLU A 7 4.63 4.44 14.39
CA GLU A 7 4.97 5.07 15.67
C GLU A 7 4.58 6.56 15.72
N ASP A 8 4.51 7.24 14.57
CA ASP A 8 4.12 8.64 14.44
C ASP A 8 2.59 8.79 14.49
N GLU A 9 2.07 9.82 15.18
CA GLU A 9 0.64 10.16 15.23
C GLU A 9 0.03 10.37 13.84
N TRP A 10 0.74 11.03 12.91
CA TRP A 10 0.28 11.17 11.52
C TRP A 10 0.27 9.82 10.80
N GLY A 11 1.34 9.05 10.99
CA GLY A 11 1.54 7.78 10.32
C GLY A 11 0.61 6.68 10.77
N LYS A 12 -0.02 6.78 11.95
CA LYS A 12 -1.07 5.84 12.41
C LYS A 12 -2.31 5.86 11.52
N SER A 13 -2.74 7.04 11.06
CA SER A 13 -3.92 7.21 10.21
C SER A 13 -3.59 7.27 8.71
N ALA A 14 -2.32 7.36 8.33
CA ALA A 14 -1.93 7.44 6.95
C ALA A 14 -2.31 6.18 6.17
N ASP A 15 -2.91 6.37 5.00
CA ASP A 15 -3.13 5.31 4.02
C ASP A 15 -1.81 4.92 3.37
N VAL A 16 -1.42 3.65 3.52
CA VAL A 16 -0.16 3.14 2.99
C VAL A 16 -0.43 2.05 1.96
N ILE A 17 0.06 2.29 0.74
CA ILE A 17 0.09 1.31 -0.35
C ILE A 17 1.54 0.88 -0.54
N MET A 18 1.82 -0.41 -0.36
CA MET A 18 3.17 -0.95 -0.46
C MET A 18 3.39 -1.56 -1.86
N LEU A 19 4.32 -1.00 -2.63
CA LEU A 19 4.80 -1.58 -3.89
C LEU A 19 6.08 -2.36 -3.68
N THR A 20 6.04 -3.65 -3.97
CA THR A 20 7.15 -4.57 -3.73
C THR A 20 7.40 -5.46 -4.94
N ASN A 21 8.64 -5.90 -5.11
CA ASN A 21 8.98 -6.92 -6.12
C ASN A 21 8.85 -8.34 -5.55
N LEU A 22 8.50 -8.47 -4.27
CA LEU A 22 8.42 -9.76 -3.57
C LEU A 22 7.01 -10.34 -3.70
N SER A 23 6.90 -11.48 -4.36
CA SER A 23 5.65 -12.21 -4.63
C SER A 23 5.38 -13.35 -3.64
N THR A 24 6.25 -13.52 -2.65
CA THR A 24 6.15 -14.56 -1.63
C THR A 24 5.03 -14.24 -0.65
N ALA A 25 4.13 -15.21 -0.44
CA ALA A 25 2.96 -15.08 0.43
C ALA A 25 3.31 -14.68 1.88
N GLU A 26 4.51 -15.05 2.35
CA GLU A 26 5.01 -14.71 3.68
C GLU A 26 5.29 -13.20 3.84
N ASP A 27 5.77 -12.54 2.79
CA ASP A 27 6.04 -11.09 2.79
C ASP A 27 4.75 -10.28 2.66
N VAL A 28 3.77 -10.80 1.90
CA VAL A 28 2.41 -10.27 1.84
C VAL A 28 1.77 -10.32 3.23
N HIS A 29 1.92 -11.44 3.94
CA HIS A 29 1.35 -11.62 5.27
C HIS A 29 1.96 -10.64 6.28
N LYS A 30 3.30 -10.54 6.32
CA LYS A 30 4.02 -9.60 7.21
C LYS A 30 3.64 -8.14 6.95
N ALA A 31 3.44 -7.76 5.69
CA ALA A 31 3.00 -6.40 5.34
C ALA A 31 1.55 -6.14 5.76
N THR A 32 0.67 -7.13 5.61
CA THR A 32 -0.74 -7.05 6.03
C THR A 32 -0.86 -6.94 7.55
N GLU A 33 -0.08 -7.74 8.31
CA GLU A 33 -0.03 -7.69 9.77
C GLU A 33 0.53 -6.36 10.30
N ALA A 34 1.47 -5.74 9.57
CA ALA A 34 2.00 -4.41 9.90
C ALA A 34 1.03 -3.26 9.54
N GLY A 35 -0.19 -3.57 9.09
CA GLY A 35 -1.22 -2.60 8.78
C GLY A 35 -1.00 -1.88 7.45
N ALA A 36 -0.32 -2.50 6.48
CA ALA A 36 -0.35 -2.00 5.11
C ALA A 36 -1.77 -2.19 4.55
N HIS A 37 -2.37 -1.11 4.05
CA HIS A 37 -3.75 -1.16 3.55
C HIS A 37 -3.86 -1.91 2.22
N ASP A 38 -2.82 -1.82 1.39
CA ASP A 38 -2.75 -2.52 0.11
C ASP A 38 -1.30 -2.96 -0.16
N TYR A 39 -1.14 -4.19 -0.65
CA TYR A 39 0.14 -4.77 -1.09
C TYR A 39 0.06 -5.01 -2.60
N LEU A 40 0.93 -4.37 -3.38
CA LEU A 40 0.94 -4.45 -4.84
C LEU A 40 2.27 -5.07 -5.32
N ILE A 41 2.17 -6.14 -6.10
CA ILE A 41 3.32 -6.81 -6.72
C ILE A 41 3.71 -6.03 -7.98
N LYS A 42 4.92 -5.50 -8.04
CA LYS A 42 5.40 -4.59 -9.10
C LYS A 42 5.27 -5.14 -10.52
N SER A 43 5.37 -6.46 -10.70
CA SER A 43 5.23 -7.10 -12.02
C SER A 43 3.80 -7.11 -12.55
N ASP A 44 2.82 -7.07 -11.65
CA ASP A 44 1.43 -7.33 -11.99
C ASP A 44 0.64 -6.03 -12.22
N TRP A 45 1.27 -4.89 -11.93
CA TRP A 45 0.63 -3.57 -11.96
C TRP A 45 1.22 -2.68 -13.04
N LYS A 46 0.37 -2.12 -13.90
CA LYS A 46 0.77 -1.03 -14.78
C LYS A 46 0.78 0.27 -14.00
N MET A 47 1.62 1.21 -14.40
CA MET A 47 1.70 2.53 -13.75
C MET A 47 0.35 3.28 -13.76
N ALA A 48 -0.45 3.11 -14.81
CA ALA A 48 -1.80 3.66 -14.89
C ALA A 48 -2.72 3.11 -13.79
N ASP A 49 -2.61 1.81 -13.47
CA ASP A 49 -3.43 1.16 -12.45
C ASP A 49 -3.03 1.61 -11.04
N VAL A 50 -1.74 1.84 -10.81
CA VAL A 50 -1.23 2.42 -9.54
C VAL A 50 -1.80 3.83 -9.35
N VAL A 51 -1.76 4.68 -10.38
CA VAL A 51 -2.33 6.03 -10.31
C VAL A 51 -3.83 5.99 -10.04
N LYS A 52 -4.55 5.07 -10.68
CA LYS A 52 -5.99 4.87 -10.44
C LYS A 52 -6.26 4.48 -8.98
N LYS A 53 -5.54 3.48 -8.46
CA LYS A 53 -5.67 3.01 -7.08
C LYS A 53 -5.42 4.12 -6.05
N VAL A 54 -4.40 4.96 -6.28
CA VAL A 54 -4.13 6.13 -5.42
C VAL A 54 -5.29 7.13 -5.46
N LYS A 55 -5.81 7.44 -6.65
CA LYS A 55 -6.97 8.35 -6.79
C LYS A 55 -8.23 7.80 -6.12
N ASP A 56 -8.50 6.51 -6.28
CA ASP A 56 -9.64 5.84 -5.65
C ASP A 56 -9.53 5.91 -4.12
N LYS A 57 -8.34 5.65 -3.58
CA LYS A 57 -8.09 5.68 -2.13
C LYS A 57 -8.23 7.08 -1.54
N LEU A 58 -7.79 8.11 -2.27
CA LEU A 58 -7.96 9.51 -1.88
C LEU A 58 -9.39 10.05 -2.11
N GLY A 59 -10.32 9.23 -2.60
CA GLY A 59 -11.68 9.67 -2.94
C GLY A 59 -11.73 10.65 -4.11
N MET A 60 -10.66 10.72 -4.92
CA MET A 60 -10.55 11.59 -6.09
C MET A 60 -11.07 10.93 -7.38
N SER A 61 -11.65 9.73 -7.28
CA SER A 61 -12.27 9.07 -8.43
C SER A 61 -13.51 9.86 -8.85
N GLN A 62 -13.39 10.60 -9.95
CA GLN A 62 -14.55 11.17 -10.61
C GLN A 62 -15.42 10.02 -11.14
N LYS A 63 -16.73 10.13 -10.88
CA LYS A 63 -17.75 9.35 -11.58
C LYS A 63 -17.57 9.42 -13.09
#